data_AF-X1G592-F1
#
_entry.id   AF-X1G592-F1
#
_cell.length_a   1.000
_cell.length_b   1.000
_cell.length_c   1.000
_cell.angle_alpha   90.00
_cell.angle_beta   90.00
_cell.angle_gamma   90.00
#
_symmetry.space_group_name_H-M   'P 1'
#
loop_
_entity.id
_entity.type
_entity.pdbx_description
1 polymer ?
#
loop_
_entity_poly.entity_id
_entity_poly.type
_entity_poly.pdbx_seq_one_letter_code
_entity_poly.pdbx_strand_id
1 'polypeptide(L)' 'VIFMTFHFAESPTNRLTNPALDPVAKIPEYKVCAVRIERDG' A
#
# COMPACT_ATOMS: atom_id res chain seq x y z
N VAL A 1 4.00 -11.87 5.49
CA VAL A 1 3.40 -10.54 5.76
C VAL A 1 4.54 -9.53 5.82
N ILE A 2 4.38 -8.37 5.20
CA ILE A 2 5.34 -7.26 5.28
C ILE A 2 4.65 -6.03 5.87
N PHE A 3 5.45 -5.09 6.34
CA PHE A 3 4.98 -3.81 6.88
C PHE A 3 5.79 -2.67 6.27
N MET A 4 5.10 -1.60 5.88
CA MET A 4 5.69 -0.39 5.30
C MET A 4 5.00 0.84 5.91
N THR A 5 5.71 1.96 5.98
CA THR A 5 5.16 3.24 6.47
C THR A 5 4.93 4.20 5.31
N PHE A 6 4.08 5.21 5.51
CA PHE A 6 3.73 6.20 4.47
C PHE A 6 4.15 7.63 4.85
N HIS A 7 5.10 7.77 5.79
CA HIS A 7 5.54 9.08 6.29
C HIS A 7 6.47 9.84 5.33
N PHE A 8 7.19 9.12 4.46
CA PHE A 8 8.26 9.69 3.63
C PHE A 8 7.82 9.80 2.17
N ALA A 9 7.95 10.99 1.58
CA ALA A 9 7.55 11.24 0.19
C ALA A 9 8.50 10.56 -0.82
N GLU A 10 9.75 10.32 -0.42
CA GLU A 10 10.80 9.66 -1.18
C GLU A 10 10.53 8.14 -1.33
N SER A 11 9.76 7.56 -0.40
CA SER A 11 9.33 6.15 -0.43
C SER A 11 7.80 6.04 -0.24
N PRO A 12 7.01 6.41 -1.26
CA PRO A 12 5.58 6.57 -1.13
C PRO A 12 4.85 5.22 -1.21
N THR A 13 4.74 4.51 -0.08
CA THR A 13 4.06 3.20 0.04
C THR A 13 2.65 3.18 -0.58
N ASN A 14 1.91 4.28 -0.51
CA ASN A 14 0.56 4.37 -1.09
C ASN A 14 0.52 4.21 -2.62
N ARG A 15 1.66 4.32 -3.32
CA ARG A 15 1.74 3.98 -4.76
C ARG A 15 1.61 2.48 -5.02
N LEU A 16 1.90 1.64 -4.03
CA LEU A 16 1.76 0.19 -4.12
C LEU A 16 0.34 -0.27 -3.77
N THR A 17 -0.38 0.48 -2.92
CA THR A 17 -1.73 0.11 -2.49
C THR A 17 -2.74 0.17 -3.64
N ASN A 18 -3.82 -0.61 -3.52
CA ASN A 18 -4.84 -0.67 -4.56
C ASN A 18 -5.90 0.47 -4.37
N PRO A 19 -6.64 0.84 -5.44
CA PRO A 19 -7.64 1.90 -5.37
C PRO A 19 -9.03 1.42 -4.87
N ALA A 20 -9.14 0.21 -4.31
CA ALA A 20 -10.42 -0.29 -3.83
C ALA A 20 -10.88 0.49 -2.59
N LEU A 21 -12.19 0.72 -2.54
CA LEU A 21 -12.86 1.40 -1.44
C LEU A 21 -13.94 0.50 -0.88
N ASP A 22 -14.15 0.57 0.42
CA ASP A 22 -15.34 0.00 1.05
C ASP A 22 -16.61 0.57 0.39
N PRO A 23 -17.59 -0.28 0.00
CA PRO A 23 -18.75 0.17 -0.76
C PRO A 23 -19.66 1.13 0.02
N VAL A 24 -19.64 1.10 1.36
CA VAL A 24 -20.51 1.89 2.23
C VAL A 24 -19.78 3.14 2.73
N ALA A 25 -18.66 2.96 3.42
CA ALA A 25 -17.91 4.01 4.12
C ALA A 25 -16.88 4.72 3.23
N LYS A 26 -16.60 4.19 2.03
CA LYS A 26 -15.62 4.73 1.07
C LYS A 26 -14.19 4.83 1.63
N ILE A 27 -13.86 4.00 2.62
CA ILE A 27 -12.51 3.92 3.18
C ILE A 27 -11.60 3.05 2.29
N PRO A 28 -10.32 3.40 2.12
CA PRO A 28 -9.40 2.65 1.28
C PRO A 28 -8.84 1.40 1.95
N GLU A 29 -8.48 0.40 1.14
CA GLU A 29 -7.86 -0.84 1.58
C GLU A 29 -6.33 -0.70 1.78
N TYR A 30 -5.90 0.01 2.83
CA TYR A 30 -4.46 0.19 3.10
C TYR A 30 -3.78 -0.98 3.80
N LYS A 31 -4.55 -1.83 4.48
CA LYS A 31 -4.01 -2.90 5.34
C LYS A 31 -3.65 -4.17 4.57
N VAL A 32 -4.10 -4.30 3.33
CA VAL A 32 -3.90 -5.50 2.50
C VAL A 32 -3.58 -5.06 1.07
N CYS A 33 -2.48 -5.55 0.53
CA CYS A 33 -2.12 -5.36 -0.87
C CYS A 33 -1.17 -6.49 -1.31
N ALA A 34 -1.42 -7.07 -2.48
CA ALA A 34 -0.52 -8.06 -3.05
C ALA A 34 0.72 -7.36 -3.63
N VAL A 35 1.91 -7.79 -3.21
CA VAL A 35 3.19 -7.21 -3.62
C VAL A 35 4.21 -8.29 -3.92
N ARG A 36 5.17 -7.99 -4.79
CA ARG A 36 6.36 -8.82 -5.06
C ARG A 36 7.58 -8.16 -4.44
N ILE A 37 8.40 -8.94 -3.75
CA ILE A 37 9.66 -8.49 -3.15
C ILE A 37 10.81 -8.95 -4.03
N GLU A 38 11.73 -8.04 -4.33
CA GLU A 38 12.92 -8.30 -5.13
C GLU A 38 14.12 -7.63 -4.44
N ARG A 39 15.32 -8.17 -4.66
CA ARG A 39 16.54 -7.48 -4.23
C ARG A 39 16.81 -6.33 -5.19
N ASP A 40 17.18 -5.19 -4.65
CA ASP A 40 17.72 -4.10 -5.47
C ASP A 40 19.09 -4.53 -6.02
N GLY A 41 19.36 -4.13 -7.26
CA GLY A 41 20.54 -4.55 -8.03
C GLY A 41 21.84 -3.94 -7.56
#